data_AF-A0A0B2PSK0-F1
#
_entry.id   AF-A0A0B2PSK0-F1
#
_cell.length_a   1.000
_cell.length_b   1.000
_cell.length_c   1.000
_cell.angle_alpha   90.00
_cell.angle_beta   90.00
_cell.angle_gamma   90.00
#
_symmetry.space_group_name_H-M   'P 1'
#
loop_
_entity.id
_entity.type
_entity.pdbx_description
1 polymer ?
#
loop_
_entity_poly.entity_id
_entity_poly.type
_entity_poly.pdbx_seq_one_letter_code
_entity_poly.pdbx_strand_id
1 'polypeptide(L)'
;MQGQYSQNVKTLLDSLMSVSAQKSFTATTPNALTRAYQCRGDLSNSECYNYINKIPNMLGHLCSDDDVVAAWVQLSKCYLRYEVVEFKVVPATQLLYKVCRARKVINGGGFKARRDVTFGMAENGV
;
A
#
# COMPACT_ATOMS: atom_id res chain seq x y z
N MET A 1 2.42 18.94 -22.31
CA MET A 1 2.34 17.46 -22.27
C MET A 1 1.65 16.92 -21.00
N GLN A 2 1.04 17.77 -20.16
CA GLN A 2 0.35 17.42 -18.90
C GLN A 2 -0.94 16.60 -19.02
N GLY A 3 -1.67 16.69 -20.15
CA GLY A 3 -3.00 16.08 -20.25
C GLY A 3 -3.01 14.55 -20.32
N GLN A 4 -2.03 13.91 -20.97
CA GLN A 4 -2.08 12.47 -21.24
C GLN A 4 -1.69 11.62 -20.02
N TYR A 5 -0.70 12.07 -19.24
CA TYR A 5 -0.19 11.31 -18.11
C TYR A 5 -1.20 11.29 -16.94
N SER A 6 -1.73 12.46 -16.57
CA SER A 6 -2.78 12.60 -15.56
C SER A 6 -4.03 11.77 -15.92
N GLN A 7 -4.44 11.76 -17.19
CA GLN A 7 -5.58 10.97 -17.67
C GLN A 7 -5.33 9.45 -17.57
N ASN A 8 -4.11 9.00 -17.85
CA ASN A 8 -3.71 7.60 -17.73
C ASN A 8 -3.71 7.13 -16.26
N VAL A 9 -3.22 7.97 -15.34
CA VAL A 9 -3.24 7.68 -13.90
C VAL A 9 -4.67 7.62 -13.37
N LYS A 10 -5.55 8.54 -13.77
CA LYS A 10 -6.97 8.51 -13.38
C LYS A 10 -7.65 7.22 -13.84
N THR A 11 -7.50 6.88 -15.12
CA THR A 11 -8.05 5.64 -15.70
C THR A 11 -7.52 4.40 -14.99
N LEU A 12 -6.26 4.42 -14.58
CA LEU A 12 -5.65 3.35 -13.80
C LEU A 12 -6.28 3.21 -12.42
N LEU A 13 -6.46 4.32 -11.70
CA LEU A 13 -7.08 4.32 -10.37
C LEU A 13 -8.53 3.84 -10.45
N ASP A 14 -9.28 4.29 -11.45
CA ASP A 14 -10.65 3.81 -11.76
C ASP A 14 -10.69 2.29 -11.98
N SER A 15 -9.73 1.76 -12.75
CA SER A 15 -9.59 0.32 -12.96
C SER A 15 -9.28 -0.44 -11.66
N LEU A 16 -8.37 0.05 -10.82
CA LEU A 16 -8.04 -0.58 -9.54
C LEU A 16 -9.25 -0.59 -8.58
N MET A 17 -9.97 0.53 -8.51
CA MET A 17 -11.19 0.65 -7.72
C MET A 17 -12.23 -0.37 -8.18
N SER A 18 -12.48 -0.51 -9.49
CA SER A 18 -13.41 -1.52 -10.00
C SER A 18 -13.01 -2.95 -9.61
N VAL A 19 -11.73 -3.29 -9.63
CA VAL A 19 -11.25 -4.64 -9.28
C VAL A 19 -11.34 -4.88 -7.76
N SER A 20 -11.16 -3.84 -6.94
CA SER A 20 -11.23 -3.94 -5.47
C SER A 20 -12.59 -4.35 -4.93
N ALA A 21 -13.66 -4.15 -5.71
CA ALA A 21 -15.00 -4.65 -5.38
C ALA A 21 -15.12 -6.18 -5.50
N GLN A 22 -14.15 -6.86 -6.09
CA GLN A 22 -14.16 -8.31 -6.34
C GLN A 22 -13.00 -9.05 -5.71
N LYS A 23 -11.86 -8.39 -5.51
CA LYS A 23 -10.62 -8.99 -4.99
C LYS A 23 -10.00 -8.09 -3.94
N SER A 24 -9.36 -8.69 -2.94
CA SER A 24 -8.61 -7.96 -1.91
C SER A 24 -7.19 -7.58 -2.33
N PHE A 25 -6.70 -8.10 -3.46
CA PHE A 25 -5.35 -7.84 -3.96
C PHE A 25 -5.29 -7.88 -5.48
N THR A 26 -4.47 -7.01 -6.06
CA THR A 26 -4.01 -7.14 -7.45
C THR A 26 -2.61 -6.54 -7.61
N ALA A 27 -1.84 -7.08 -8.55
CA ALA A 27 -0.58 -6.51 -9.02
C ALA A 27 -0.45 -6.78 -10.52
N THR A 28 -0.37 -5.73 -11.33
CA THR A 28 -0.32 -5.81 -12.80
C THR A 28 0.55 -4.70 -13.38
N THR A 29 1.11 -4.89 -14.57
CA THR A 29 1.94 -3.88 -15.25
C THR A 29 1.48 -3.66 -16.69
N PRO A 30 0.27 -3.11 -16.91
CA PRO A 30 -0.15 -2.74 -18.27
C PRO A 30 0.64 -1.53 -18.78
N ASN A 31 1.03 -1.54 -20.05
CA ASN A 31 1.60 -0.37 -20.75
C ASN A 31 2.75 0.34 -20.00
N ALA A 32 3.70 -0.44 -19.47
CA ALA A 32 4.84 0.09 -18.71
C ALA A 32 4.46 0.90 -17.45
N LEU A 33 3.29 0.64 -16.87
CA LEU A 33 2.82 1.26 -15.64
C LEU A 33 2.47 0.16 -14.63
N THR A 34 3.36 -0.05 -13.66
CA THR A 34 3.14 -1.02 -12.59
C THR A 34 2.10 -0.48 -11.63
N ARG A 35 1.14 -1.32 -11.26
CA ARG A 35 0.08 -1.00 -10.30
C ARG A 35 -0.23 -2.16 -9.39
N ALA A 36 -0.43 -1.86 -8.12
CA ALA A 36 -0.86 -2.83 -7.14
C ALA A 36 -1.76 -2.18 -6.09
N TYR A 37 -2.68 -2.97 -5.55
CA TYR A 37 -3.32 -2.66 -4.28
C TYR A 37 -3.42 -3.92 -3.44
N GLN A 38 -3.44 -3.74 -2.11
CA GLN A 38 -3.66 -4.80 -1.17
C GLN A 38 -4.53 -4.28 -0.02
N CYS A 39 -5.65 -4.95 0.24
CA CYS A 39 -6.44 -4.75 1.44
C CYS A 39 -6.04 -5.77 2.50
N ARG A 40 -6.26 -5.41 3.76
CA ARG A 40 -6.10 -6.34 4.88
C ARG A 40 -7.02 -7.55 4.68
N GLY A 41 -6.51 -8.76 4.95
CA GLY A 41 -7.19 -10.02 4.58
C GLY A 41 -8.48 -10.33 5.36
N ASP A 42 -8.75 -9.59 6.43
CA ASP A 42 -9.98 -9.70 7.23
C ASP A 42 -11.11 -8.77 6.75
N LEU A 43 -10.90 -8.00 5.68
CA LEU A 43 -11.91 -7.12 5.10
C LEU A 43 -12.73 -7.84 4.04
N SER A 44 -14.03 -7.53 3.99
CA SER A 44 -14.86 -7.85 2.84
C SER A 44 -14.43 -7.05 1.59
N ASN A 45 -14.82 -7.51 0.40
CA ASN A 45 -14.55 -6.77 -0.84
C ASN A 45 -15.19 -5.38 -0.87
N SER A 46 -16.38 -5.21 -0.25
CA SER A 46 -17.04 -3.90 -0.14
C SER A 46 -16.24 -2.94 0.74
N GLU A 47 -15.71 -3.42 1.87
CA GLU A 47 -14.82 -2.61 2.70
C GLU A 47 -13.52 -2.28 1.97
N CYS A 48 -12.93 -3.25 1.27
CA CYS A 48 -11.73 -3.03 0.46
C CYS A 48 -11.94 -1.91 -0.56
N TYR A 49 -13.03 -1.97 -1.33
CA TYR A 49 -13.44 -0.90 -2.25
C TYR A 49 -13.53 0.46 -1.57
N ASN A 50 -14.20 0.54 -0.42
CA ASN A 50 -14.37 1.79 0.31
C ASN A 50 -13.04 2.39 0.80
N TYR A 51 -12.04 1.57 1.10
CA TYR A 51 -10.71 2.07 1.49
C TYR A 51 -9.86 2.46 0.29
N ILE A 52 -9.87 1.69 -0.80
CA ILE A 52 -9.13 2.03 -2.03
C ILE A 52 -9.69 3.30 -2.68
N ASN A 53 -11.01 3.48 -2.70
CA ASN A 53 -11.68 4.66 -3.28
C ASN A 53 -11.34 5.99 -2.57
N LYS A 54 -10.76 5.95 -1.36
CA LYS A 54 -10.32 7.16 -0.65
C LYS A 54 -8.97 7.68 -1.12
N ILE A 55 -8.11 6.80 -1.64
CA ILE A 55 -6.72 7.12 -1.97
C ILE A 55 -6.61 8.17 -3.08
N PRO A 56 -7.37 8.12 -4.20
CA PRO A 56 -7.30 9.12 -5.26
C PRO A 56 -7.49 10.56 -4.76
N ASN A 57 -8.49 10.78 -3.90
CA ASN A 57 -8.75 12.10 -3.30
C ASN A 57 -7.62 12.56 -2.37
N MET A 58 -6.87 11.63 -1.77
CA MET A 58 -5.72 11.96 -0.92
C MET A 58 -4.46 12.26 -1.73
N LEU A 59 -4.26 11.62 -2.88
CA LEU A 59 -3.02 11.73 -3.68
C LEU A 59 -2.70 13.17 -4.06
N GLY A 60 -3.69 13.94 -4.54
CA GLY A 60 -3.47 15.35 -4.92
C GLY A 60 -2.98 16.21 -3.75
N HIS A 61 -3.48 15.96 -2.54
CA HIS A 61 -3.05 16.68 -1.34
C HIS A 61 -1.70 16.18 -0.78
N LEU A 62 -1.42 14.88 -0.89
CA LEU A 62 -0.23 14.27 -0.30
C LEU A 62 1.02 14.43 -1.16
N CYS A 63 0.86 14.43 -2.48
CA CYS A 63 1.97 14.44 -3.42
C CYS A 63 2.30 15.82 -3.99
N SER A 64 1.49 16.85 -3.68
CA SER A 64 1.75 18.29 -3.97
C SER A 64 2.07 18.64 -5.44
N ASP A 65 1.74 17.76 -6.37
CA ASP A 65 2.03 17.90 -7.80
C ASP A 65 0.92 17.19 -8.60
N ASP A 66 0.51 17.77 -9.72
CA ASP A 66 -0.48 17.21 -10.63
C ASP A 66 0.12 16.11 -11.54
N ASP A 67 1.45 15.99 -11.58
CA ASP A 67 2.21 15.10 -12.47
C ASP A 67 2.98 13.98 -11.72
N VAL A 68 2.36 13.35 -10.72
CA VAL A 68 2.99 12.31 -9.89
C VAL A 68 3.28 11.04 -10.69
N VAL A 69 4.54 10.81 -11.04
CA VAL A 69 5.00 9.65 -11.84
C VAL A 69 4.95 8.30 -11.11
N ALA A 70 4.88 8.34 -9.78
CA ALA A 70 4.75 7.19 -8.92
C ALA A 70 4.25 7.59 -7.53
N ALA A 71 3.37 6.80 -6.93
CA ALA A 71 2.95 7.00 -5.55
C ALA A 71 2.75 5.68 -4.83
N TRP A 72 3.21 5.63 -3.58
CA TRP A 72 3.05 4.51 -2.67
C TRP A 72 2.31 5.02 -1.43
N VAL A 73 1.09 4.56 -1.22
CA VAL A 73 0.21 5.00 -0.14
C VAL A 73 -0.11 3.82 0.75
N GLN A 74 0.21 3.95 2.03
CA GLN A 74 -0.11 2.97 3.06
C GLN A 74 -1.11 3.58 4.06
N LEU A 75 -2.32 3.02 4.09
CA LEU A 75 -3.34 3.31 5.09
C LEU A 75 -3.44 2.15 6.09
N SER A 76 -4.19 2.35 7.17
CA SER A 76 -4.34 1.33 8.24
C SER A 76 -4.92 0.00 7.77
N LYS A 77 -5.63 -0.01 6.64
CA LYS A 77 -6.39 -1.16 6.13
C LYS A 77 -6.12 -1.50 4.67
N CYS A 78 -5.39 -0.66 3.95
CA CYS A 78 -5.05 -0.91 2.55
C CYS A 78 -3.75 -0.22 2.15
N TYR A 79 -3.20 -0.73 1.06
CA TYR A 79 -2.01 -0.28 0.36
C TYR A 79 -2.36 -0.01 -1.10
N LEU A 80 -1.77 1.03 -1.68
CA LEU A 80 -1.81 1.29 -3.12
C LEU A 80 -0.43 1.71 -3.61
N ARG A 81 -0.03 1.16 -4.74
CA ARG A 81 1.18 1.55 -5.46
C ARG A 81 0.87 1.69 -6.93
N TYR A 82 1.34 2.77 -7.53
CA TYR A 82 1.53 2.85 -8.97
C TYR A 82 2.88 3.52 -9.26
N GLU A 83 3.52 3.10 -10.34
CA GLU A 83 4.79 3.67 -10.80
C GLU A 83 5.03 3.32 -12.26
N VAL A 84 5.60 4.27 -13.02
CA VAL A 84 6.13 3.98 -14.35
C VAL A 84 7.27 2.96 -14.21
N VAL A 85 7.33 1.99 -15.13
CA VAL A 85 8.43 1.02 -15.18
C VAL A 85 9.75 1.78 -15.31
N GLU A 86 10.81 1.28 -14.65
CA GLU A 86 12.10 1.97 -14.47
C GLU A 86 12.10 3.12 -13.44
N PHE A 87 10.97 3.40 -12.77
CA PHE A 87 10.98 4.21 -11.57
C PHE A 87 11.85 3.55 -10.49
N LYS A 88 12.55 4.38 -9.71
CA LYS A 88 13.57 4.03 -8.71
C LYS A 88 13.33 2.64 -8.09
N VAL A 89 14.24 1.70 -8.36
CA VAL A 89 14.21 0.37 -7.74
C VAL A 89 14.58 0.50 -6.28
N VAL A 90 13.56 0.60 -5.43
CA VAL A 90 13.69 0.51 -3.97
C VAL A 90 13.76 -0.98 -3.63
N PRO A 91 14.82 -1.47 -2.95
CA PRO A 91 14.88 -2.86 -2.51
C PRO A 91 13.64 -3.23 -1.70
N ALA A 92 13.11 -4.44 -1.89
CA ALA A 92 11.91 -4.90 -1.19
C ALA A 92 12.06 -4.86 0.35
N THR A 93 13.29 -4.86 0.86
CA THR A 93 13.62 -4.84 2.28
C THR A 93 13.99 -3.44 2.82
N GLN A 94 13.90 -2.39 2.00
CA GLN A 94 14.19 -1.04 2.46
C GLN A 94 13.14 -0.57 3.48
N LEU A 95 13.60 -0.13 4.65
CA LEU A 95 12.72 0.44 5.68
C LEU A 95 12.24 1.84 5.26
N LEU A 96 10.92 1.97 5.01
CA LEU A 96 10.31 3.24 4.62
C LEU A 96 9.75 4.02 5.82
N TYR A 97 9.09 3.32 6.75
CA TYR A 97 8.43 3.93 7.89
C TYR A 97 8.50 3.01 9.11
N LYS A 98 8.74 3.59 10.29
CA LYS A 98 8.67 2.88 11.57
C LYS A 98 8.06 3.75 12.65
N VAL A 99 7.28 3.13 13.53
CA VAL A 99 6.80 3.74 14.78
C VAL A 99 7.18 2.83 15.92
N CYS A 100 7.84 3.37 16.94
CA CYS A 100 8.17 2.65 18.16
C CYS A 100 7.62 3.44 19.35
N ARG A 101 7.04 2.74 20.34
CA ARG A 101 6.58 3.40 21.57
C ARG A 101 7.78 3.68 22.48
N ALA A 102 7.82 4.86 23.10
CA ALA A 102 8.92 5.26 23.99
C ALA A 102 9.03 4.40 25.28
N ARG A 103 7.92 3.78 25.69
CA ARG A 103 7.88 2.98 26.92
C ARG A 103 8.58 1.64 26.74
N LYS A 104 9.66 1.44 27.49
CA LYS A 104 10.29 0.13 27.66
C LYS A 104 9.46 -0.71 28.64
N VAL A 105 9.30 -1.99 28.34
CA VAL A 105 8.66 -2.94 29.24
C VAL A 105 9.67 -3.32 30.32
N ILE A 106 9.43 -2.90 31.56
CA ILE A 106 10.23 -3.27 32.75
C ILE A 106 9.44 -4.36 33.49
N ASN A 107 10.06 -5.49 33.79
CA ASN A 107 9.41 -6.69 34.37
C ASN A 107 8.28 -7.27 33.50
N GLY A 108 8.55 -7.44 32.20
CA GLY A 108 7.54 -7.80 31.19
C GLY A 108 6.98 -9.21 31.21
N GLY A 109 7.17 -9.99 32.28
CA GLY A 109 6.59 -11.36 32.38
C GLY A 109 6.87 -12.25 31.16
N GLY A 110 8.08 -12.18 30.58
CA GLY A 110 8.43 -12.94 29.37
C GLY A 110 7.99 -12.31 28.04
N PHE A 111 7.58 -11.03 28.02
CA PHE A 111 7.15 -10.30 26.82
C PHE A 111 8.10 -10.48 25.62
N LYS A 112 9.42 -10.37 25.83
CA LYS A 112 10.41 -10.52 24.75
C LYS A 112 10.32 -11.90 24.10
N ALA A 113 10.26 -12.97 24.89
CA ALA A 113 10.15 -14.33 24.36
C ALA A 113 8.85 -14.53 23.56
N ARG A 114 7.72 -14.03 24.06
CA ARG A 114 6.43 -14.10 23.33
C ARG A 114 6.48 -13.34 22.01
N ARG A 115 7.05 -12.13 22.01
CA ARG A 115 7.25 -11.33 20.80
C ARG A 115 8.11 -12.08 19.78
N ASP A 116 9.24 -12.63 20.21
CA ASP A 116 10.19 -13.31 19.34
C ASP A 116 9.55 -14.58 18.73
N VAL A 117 8.77 -15.33 19.51
CA VAL A 117 7.95 -16.45 19.00
C VAL A 117 6.93 -15.97 17.96
N THR A 118 6.16 -14.92 18.26
CA THR A 118 5.16 -14.39 17.33
C THR A 118 5.78 -13.90 16.01
N PHE A 119 6.96 -13.28 16.05
CA PHE A 119 7.65 -12.87 14.82
C PHE A 119 8.17 -14.08 14.03
N GLY A 120 8.71 -15.10 14.69
CA GLY A 120 9.12 -16.34 14.01
C GLY A 120 7.95 -17.09 13.38
N MET A 121 6.79 -17.07 14.02
CA MET A 121 5.54 -17.60 13.45
C MET A 121 5.18 -16.83 12.15
N ALA A 122 5.18 -15.49 12.19
CA ALA A 122 4.87 -14.67 11.01
C ALA A 122 5.81 -14.90 9.81
N GLU A 123 7.10 -15.16 10.04
CA GLU A 123 8.08 -15.50 8.99
C GLU A 123 7.75 -16.82 8.29
N ASN A 124 7.13 -17.77 9.01
CA ASN A 124 6.74 -19.09 8.52
C ASN A 124 5.30 -19.14 7.98
N GLY A 125 4.66 -17.98 7.85
CA GLY A 125 3.34 -17.85 7.24
C GLY A 125 2.17 -18.03 8.21
N VAL A 126 2.42 -18.29 9.50
CA VAL A 126 1.52 -18.06 10.66
C VAL A 126 2.32 -18.10 11.93
#